data_AF-A0ABD3A9P0-F1
#
_entry.id   AF-A0ABD3A9P0-F1
#
_cell.length_a   1.000
_cell.length_b   1.000
_cell.length_c   1.000
_cell.angle_alpha   90.00
_cell.angle_beta   90.00
_cell.angle_gamma   90.00
#
_symmetry.space_group_name_H-M   'P 1'
#
loop_
_entity.id
_entity.type
_entity.pdbx_description
1 polymer ?
#
loop_
_entity_poly.entity_id
_entity_poly.type
_entity_poly.pdbx_seq_one_letter_code
_entity_poly.pdbx_strand_id
1 'polypeptide(L)'
;MGSRSIIEEGAFKRVGDGKEINLWQDGWIAEYEEGRVKSMRPSWCTAKRVEDLIKEGRWDHELIYKVLTKEEVNCITRIPISHRRKVDKLTWIHSNSGEYSVQSGYEMLSLKKEKEEREKAGLGESSRCMQNQKL
;
A
#
# COMPACT_ATOMS: atom_id res chain seq x y z
N MET A 1 1.49 16.40 12.82
CA MET A 1 2.05 15.09 12.45
C MET A 1 3.35 14.87 13.20
N GLY A 2 3.49 13.78 13.96
CA GLY A 2 4.73 13.46 14.67
C GLY A 2 5.72 12.72 13.78
N SER A 3 7.03 12.79 14.07
CA SER A 3 8.08 12.14 13.26
C SER A 3 7.85 10.64 13.02
N ARG A 4 7.16 9.95 13.95
CA ARG A 4 6.84 8.52 13.85
C ARG A 4 5.82 8.18 12.76
N SER A 5 4.81 9.02 12.53
CA SER A 5 3.77 8.74 11.53
C SER A 5 4.35 8.79 10.11
N ILE A 6 5.34 9.65 9.89
CA ILE A 6 6.05 9.79 8.61
C ILE A 6 6.79 8.49 8.28
N ILE A 7 7.43 7.88 9.28
CA ILE A 7 8.14 6.61 9.11
C ILE A 7 7.13 5.49 8.85
N GLU A 8 6.00 5.46 9.55
CA GLU A 8 4.97 4.44 9.32
C GLU A 8 4.32 4.56 7.92
N GLU A 9 4.18 5.79 7.39
CA GLU A 9 3.58 6.03 6.08
C GLU A 9 4.50 5.73 4.89
N GLY A 10 5.82 5.83 5.04
CA GLY A 10 6.78 5.50 3.97
C GLY A 10 7.45 4.13 4.14
N ALA A 11 7.14 3.42 5.23
CA ALA A 11 7.67 2.10 5.49
C ALA A 11 6.71 1.02 4.99
N PHE A 12 7.30 -0.03 4.45
CA PHE A 12 6.61 -1.09 3.75
C PHE A 12 7.16 -2.44 4.17
N LYS A 13 6.30 -3.43 4.39
CA LYS A 13 6.74 -4.76 4.82
C LYS A 13 6.96 -5.65 3.60
N ARG A 14 8.23 -6.01 3.36
CA ARG A 14 8.62 -7.00 2.37
C ARG A 14 8.33 -8.40 2.91
N VAL A 15 7.55 -9.16 2.14
CA VAL A 15 7.19 -10.55 2.46
C VAL A 15 8.42 -11.45 2.44
N GLY A 16 8.65 -12.12 3.57
CA GLY A 16 9.60 -13.20 3.74
C GLY A 16 8.86 -14.53 3.97
N ASP A 17 8.36 -14.73 5.19
CA ASP A 17 7.52 -15.86 5.61
C ASP A 17 6.07 -15.43 5.88
N GLY A 18 5.79 -14.13 5.88
CA GLY A 18 4.45 -13.54 5.96
C GLY A 18 3.83 -13.59 7.35
N LYS A 19 4.61 -13.98 8.37
CA LYS A 19 4.11 -14.13 9.73
C LYS A 19 3.90 -12.78 10.39
N GLU A 20 4.80 -11.83 10.24
CA GLU A 20 4.72 -10.53 10.93
C GLU A 20 3.89 -9.49 10.16
N ILE A 21 3.40 -9.86 8.99
CA ILE A 21 2.63 -9.00 8.10
C ILE A 21 1.14 -9.31 8.25
N ASN A 22 0.38 -8.32 8.72
CA ASN A 22 -1.07 -8.33 8.68
C ASN A 22 -1.53 -8.10 7.24
N LEU A 23 -2.32 -9.03 6.74
CA LEU A 23 -2.84 -9.01 5.36
C LEU A 23 -3.61 -7.73 5.04
N TRP A 24 -4.39 -7.23 6.00
CA TRP A 24 -5.40 -6.20 5.78
C TRP A 24 -4.96 -4.79 6.20
N GLN A 25 -4.05 -4.71 7.18
CA GLN A 25 -3.68 -3.43 7.80
C GLN A 25 -2.31 -2.92 7.35
N ASP A 26 -1.38 -3.82 7.03
CA ASP A 26 -0.03 -3.43 6.68
C ASP A 26 0.10 -3.13 5.19
N GLY A 27 1.00 -2.19 4.85
CA GLY A 27 1.43 -1.97 3.47
C GLY A 27 2.51 -2.99 3.08
N TRP A 28 2.16 -4.00 2.28
CA TRP A 28 3.05 -5.08 1.83
C TRP A 28 2.92 -5.45 0.33
N ILE A 29 2.13 -4.70 -0.46
CA ILE A 29 2.04 -4.79 -1.93
C ILE A 29 2.66 -3.55 -2.63
N ALA A 30 3.89 -3.64 -3.17
CA ALA A 30 4.69 -2.46 -3.51
C ALA A 30 4.21 -1.76 -4.79
N GLU A 31 3.61 -2.54 -5.68
CA GLU A 31 3.09 -2.08 -6.97
C GLU A 31 1.67 -1.49 -6.86
N TYR A 32 1.12 -1.36 -5.65
CA TYR A 32 -0.24 -0.89 -5.42
C TYR A 32 -0.25 0.49 -4.76
N GLU A 33 -1.16 1.39 -5.17
CA GLU A 33 -1.13 2.82 -4.83
C GLU A 33 -1.04 3.13 -3.33
N GLU A 34 -1.61 2.28 -2.48
CA GLU A 34 -1.62 2.46 -1.01
C GLU A 34 -0.74 1.44 -0.28
N GLY A 35 -0.03 0.59 -1.02
CA GLY A 35 0.76 -0.48 -0.44
C GLY A 35 -0.05 -1.61 0.21
N ARG A 36 -1.37 -1.44 0.40
CA ARG A 36 -2.25 -2.30 1.21
C ARG A 36 -3.41 -2.85 0.39
N VAL A 37 -4.01 -3.92 0.89
CA VAL A 37 -5.25 -4.48 0.35
C VAL A 37 -6.39 -3.46 0.57
N LYS A 38 -7.09 -3.10 -0.52
CA LYS A 38 -8.32 -2.28 -0.51
C LYS A 38 -9.57 -3.13 -0.33
N SER A 39 -9.51 -4.42 -0.69
CA SER A 39 -10.62 -5.35 -0.48
C SER A 39 -11.07 -5.37 0.98
N MET A 40 -12.39 -5.32 1.18
CA MET A 40 -12.96 -5.50 2.51
C MET A 40 -12.81 -6.96 2.92
N ARG A 41 -12.37 -7.19 4.16
CA ARG A 41 -12.26 -8.53 4.72
C ARG A 41 -13.64 -9.21 4.74
N PRO A 42 -13.83 -10.34 4.04
CA PRO A 42 -15.05 -11.11 4.15
C PRO A 42 -15.22 -11.68 5.56
N SER A 43 -16.44 -11.72 6.08
CA SER A 43 -16.74 -12.21 7.43
C SER A 43 -16.36 -13.68 7.64
N TRP A 44 -16.40 -14.48 6.57
CA TRP A 44 -16.01 -15.89 6.56
C TRP A 44 -14.49 -16.09 6.42
N CYS A 45 -13.74 -15.04 6.06
CA CYS A 45 -12.31 -15.15 5.83
C CYS A 45 -11.55 -15.17 7.17
N THR A 46 -10.93 -16.31 7.46
CA THR A 46 -10.11 -16.51 8.66
C THR A 46 -8.70 -15.95 8.50
N ALA A 47 -8.22 -15.76 7.25
CA ALA A 47 -6.89 -15.22 6.97
C ALA A 47 -6.69 -13.83 7.60
N LYS A 48 -5.67 -13.72 8.43
CA LYS A 48 -5.25 -12.49 9.12
C LYS A 48 -3.87 -12.06 8.68
N ARG A 49 -3.00 -13.01 8.39
CA ARG A 49 -1.58 -12.80 8.06
C ARG A 49 -1.32 -13.19 6.63
N VAL A 50 -0.21 -12.69 6.08
CA VAL A 50 0.23 -13.06 4.73
C VAL A 50 0.62 -14.54 4.68
N GLU A 51 1.10 -15.12 5.79
CA GLU A 51 1.38 -16.56 5.88
C GLU A 51 0.15 -17.43 5.59
N ASP A 52 -1.06 -16.96 5.92
CA ASP A 52 -2.31 -17.70 5.68
C ASP A 52 -2.63 -17.81 4.18
N LEU A 53 -2.04 -16.94 3.36
CA LEU A 53 -2.13 -16.98 1.90
C LEU A 53 -1.02 -17.82 1.27
N ILE A 54 -0.13 -18.42 2.08
CA ILE A 54 1.02 -19.20 1.59
C ILE A 54 0.82 -20.67 1.94
N LYS A 55 0.74 -21.52 0.92
CA LYS A 55 0.63 -22.97 1.05
C LYS A 55 1.84 -23.63 0.39
N GLU A 56 2.58 -24.42 1.17
CA GLU A 56 3.76 -25.17 0.70
C GLU A 56 4.84 -24.30 0.01
N GLY A 57 4.98 -23.03 0.45
CA GLY A 57 5.94 -22.10 -0.14
C GLY A 57 5.49 -21.46 -1.45
N ARG A 58 4.21 -21.58 -1.79
CA ARG A 58 3.57 -20.93 -2.94
C ARG A 58 2.33 -20.16 -2.49
N TRP A 59 1.89 -19.20 -3.29
CA TRP A 59 0.66 -18.49 -3.03
C TRP A 59 -0.54 -19.43 -3.20
N ASP A 60 -1.45 -19.41 -2.24
CA ASP A 60 -2.75 -20.08 -2.34
C ASP A 60 -3.66 -19.25 -3.24
N HIS A 61 -3.53 -19.47 -4.55
CA HIS A 61 -4.30 -18.77 -5.55
C HIS A 61 -5.81 -18.92 -5.30
N GLU A 62 -6.29 -20.10 -4.90
CA GLU A 62 -7.71 -20.33 -4.69
C GLU A 62 -8.28 -19.43 -3.59
N LEU A 63 -7.56 -19.30 -2.48
CA LEU A 63 -7.94 -18.41 -1.38
C LEU A 63 -7.84 -16.93 -1.80
N ILE A 64 -6.74 -16.56 -2.46
CA ILE A 64 -6.50 -15.16 -2.87
C ILE A 64 -7.57 -14.70 -3.87
N TYR A 65 -7.92 -15.51 -4.87
CA TYR A 65 -8.96 -15.17 -5.85
C TYR A 65 -10.37 -15.06 -5.25
N LYS A 66 -10.65 -15.76 -4.14
CA LYS A 66 -11.94 -15.68 -3.45
C LYS A 66 -12.06 -14.46 -2.54
N VAL A 67 -10.93 -13.99 -2.02
CA VAL A 67 -10.87 -12.98 -0.96
C VAL A 67 -10.57 -11.59 -1.50
N LEU A 68 -9.82 -11.50 -2.60
CA LEU A 68 -9.25 -10.26 -3.13
C LEU A 68 -9.73 -9.95 -4.55
N THR A 69 -9.60 -8.69 -4.96
CA THR A 69 -9.90 -8.25 -6.32
C THR A 69 -8.87 -8.74 -7.31
N LYS A 70 -9.24 -8.78 -8.60
CA LYS A 70 -8.34 -9.25 -9.68
C LYS A 70 -7.02 -8.44 -9.75
N GLU A 71 -7.10 -7.15 -9.47
CA GLU A 71 -5.93 -6.26 -9.45
C GLU A 71 -4.96 -6.64 -8.33
N GLU A 72 -5.47 -6.79 -7.11
CA GLU A 72 -4.67 -7.20 -5.94
C GLU A 72 -4.09 -8.59 -6.12
N VAL A 73 -4.87 -9.53 -6.66
CA VAL A 73 -4.39 -10.88 -6.95
C VAL A 73 -3.20 -10.83 -7.91
N ASN A 74 -3.28 -10.03 -8.98
CA ASN A 74 -2.18 -9.89 -9.92
C ASN A 74 -0.93 -9.32 -9.26
N CYS A 75 -1.07 -8.30 -8.41
CA CYS A 75 0.07 -7.73 -7.69
C CYS A 75 0.69 -8.73 -6.70
N ILE A 76 -0.13 -9.44 -5.91
CA ILE A 76 0.34 -10.37 -4.88
C ILE A 76 1.04 -11.58 -5.51
N THR A 77 0.46 -12.15 -6.56
CA THR A 77 1.01 -13.34 -7.22
C THR A 77 2.36 -13.08 -7.91
N ARG A 78 2.69 -11.82 -8.21
CA ARG A 78 4.01 -11.41 -8.72
C ARG A 78 5.07 -11.31 -7.62
N ILE A 79 4.69 -11.24 -6.35
CA ILE A 79 5.63 -11.19 -5.23
C ILE A 79 6.31 -12.55 -5.09
N PRO A 80 7.64 -12.65 -5.23
CA PRO A 80 8.33 -13.92 -5.11
C PRO A 80 8.38 -14.39 -3.65
N ILE A 81 7.84 -15.57 -3.36
CA ILE A 81 7.96 -16.19 -2.04
C ILE A 81 9.35 -16.79 -1.89
N SER A 82 10.02 -16.45 -0.78
CA SER A 82 11.32 -17.02 -0.47
C SER A 82 11.17 -18.48 -0.04
N HIS A 83 11.72 -19.41 -0.83
CA HIS A 83 11.80 -20.83 -0.44
C HIS A 83 12.62 -21.04 0.84
N ARG A 84 13.48 -20.08 1.19
CA ARG A 84 14.31 -20.12 2.40
C ARG A 84 13.59 -19.64 3.66
N ARG A 85 12.28 -19.31 3.58
CA ARG A 85 11.46 -18.80 4.70
C ARG A 85 12.20 -17.74 5.51
N LYS A 86 12.72 -16.73 4.81
CA LYS A 86 13.36 -15.59 5.48
C LYS A 86 12.31 -14.83 6.28
N VAL A 87 12.71 -14.26 7.41
CA VAL A 87 11.83 -13.37 8.18
C VAL A 87 11.42 -12.15 7.35
N ASP A 88 10.21 -11.67 7.61
CA ASP A 88 9.68 -10.43 7.05
C ASP A 88 10.60 -9.23 7.36
N LYS A 89 10.64 -8.24 6.46
CA LYS A 89 11.50 -7.06 6.63
C LYS A 89 10.77 -5.76 6.35
N LEU A 90 10.95 -4.78 7.21
CA LEU A 90 10.53 -3.41 6.93
C LEU A 90 11.51 -2.76 5.95
N THR A 91 10.98 -2.14 4.90
CA THR A 91 11.71 -1.52 3.79
C THR A 91 11.15 -0.12 3.54
N TRP A 92 12.01 0.83 3.20
CA TRP A 92 11.63 2.20 2.88
C TRP A 92 11.53 2.40 1.37
N ILE A 93 10.33 2.73 0.87
CA ILE A 93 10.07 2.83 -0.58
C ILE A 93 10.78 4.03 -1.25
N HIS A 94 11.09 5.08 -0.50
CA HIS A 94 11.77 6.27 -1.03
C HIS A 94 13.30 6.16 -0.98
N SER A 95 13.84 4.96 -0.75
CA SER A 95 15.28 4.72 -0.78
C SER A 95 15.60 3.57 -1.72
N ASN A 96 16.57 3.78 -2.60
CA ASN A 96 17.05 2.74 -3.53
C ASN A 96 17.68 1.54 -2.78
N SER A 97 18.19 1.77 -1.57
CA SER A 97 18.70 0.70 -0.70
C SER A 97 17.59 -0.01 0.09
N GLY A 98 16.39 0.56 0.14
CA GLY A 98 15.31 0.11 1.01
C GLY A 98 15.50 0.48 2.48
N GLU A 99 16.54 1.24 2.83
CA GLU A 99 16.79 1.72 4.20
C GLU A 99 16.29 3.16 4.38
N TYR A 100 15.73 3.44 5.56
CA TYR A 100 15.29 4.79 5.91
C TYR A 100 16.50 5.71 6.14
N SER A 101 16.46 6.89 5.53
CA SER A 101 17.36 7.99 5.84
C SER A 101 16.56 9.27 6.10
N VAL A 102 17.07 10.14 6.98
CA VAL A 102 16.42 11.44 7.28
C VAL A 102 16.18 12.25 6.01
N GLN A 103 17.13 12.19 5.07
CA GLN A 103 17.01 12.83 3.77
C GLN A 103 15.81 12.30 2.97
N SER A 104 15.69 10.98 2.80
CA SER A 104 14.56 10.37 2.09
C SER A 104 13.21 10.62 2.79
N GLY A 105 13.20 10.73 4.12
CA GLY A 105 12.04 11.15 4.88
C GLY A 105 11.61 12.59 4.57
N TYR A 106 12.56 13.51 4.45
CA TYR A 106 12.29 14.90 4.11
C TYR A 106 11.85 15.09 2.65
N GLU A 107 12.43 14.32 1.72
CA GLU A 107 12.02 14.28 0.31
C GLU A 107 10.55 13.83 0.19
N MET A 108 10.16 12.77 0.89
CA MET A 108 8.77 12.30 0.93
C MET A 108 7.80 13.37 1.46
N LEU A 109 8.18 14.11 2.51
CA LEU A 109 7.36 15.20 3.06
C LEU A 109 7.18 16.34 2.06
N SER A 110 8.25 16.70 1.35
CA SER A 110 8.21 17.75 0.34
C SER A 110 7.27 17.36 -0.80
N LEU A 111 7.37 16.13 -1.29
CA LEU A 111 6.46 15.60 -2.33
C LEU A 111 5.00 15.55 -1.88
N LYS A 112 4.72 15.20 -0.62
CA LYS A 112 3.36 15.21 -0.07
C LYS A 112 2.77 16.61 -0.06
N LYS A 113 3.53 17.61 0.40
CA LYS A 113 3.09 19.01 0.39
C LYS A 113 2.74 19.48 -1.02
N GLU A 114 3.59 19.17 -2.00
CA GLU A 114 3.33 19.52 -3.41
C GLU A 114 2.05 18.85 -3.95
N LYS A 115 1.78 17.60 -3.58
CA LYS A 115 0.56 16.89 -3.99
C LYS A 115 -0.70 17.49 -3.36
N GLU A 116 -0.68 17.78 -2.06
CA GLU A 116 -1.79 18.43 -1.35
C GLU A 116 -2.10 19.83 -1.91
N GLU A 117 -1.06 20.59 -2.27
CA GLU A 117 -1.21 21.91 -2.89
C GLU A 117 -1.84 21.82 -4.28
N ARG A 118 -1.46 20.83 -5.11
CA ARG A 118 -2.09 20.58 -6.41
C ARG A 118 -3.55 20.15 -6.28
N GLU A 119 -3.87 19.29 -5.32
CA GLU A 119 -5.26 18.84 -5.08
C GLU A 119 -6.15 20.01 -4.61
N LYS A 120 -5.63 20.90 -3.75
CA LYS A 120 -6.33 22.13 -3.36
C LYS A 120 -6.51 23.12 -4.51
N ALA A 121 -5.53 23.22 -5.41
CA ALA A 121 -5.64 24.06 -6.60
C ALA A 121 -6.68 23.51 -7.61
N GLY A 122 -6.84 22.19 -7.72
CA GLY A 122 -7.75 21.54 -8.66
C GLY A 122 -9.24 21.57 -8.28
N LEU A 123 -9.58 21.77 -7.00
CA LEU A 123 -10.97 21.88 -6.52
C LEU A 123 -11.56 23.31 -6.61
N GLY A 124 -10.83 24.24 -7.23
CA GLY A 124 -11.19 25.66 -7.34
C GLY A 124 -11.99 26.08 -8.58
N GLU A 125 -12.21 25.21 -9.57
CA GLU A 125 -12.91 25.57 -10.82
C GLU A 125 -14.34 24.99 -10.89
N SER A 126 -15.17 25.30 -9.90
CA SER A 126 -16.63 25.19 -10.06
C SER A 126 -17.33 26.34 -9.34
N SER A 127 -17.07 27.56 -9.79
CA SER A 127 -18.00 28.65 -9.58
C SER A 127 -17.68 29.84 -10.47
N ARG A 128 -18.70 30.29 -11.21
CA ARG A 128 -18.80 31.49 -12.06
C ARG A 128 -18.46 31.30 -13.55
N CYS A 129 -19.41 30.72 -14.28
CA CYS A 129 -19.96 31.44 -15.43
C CYS A 129 -21.40 31.83 -15.05
N MET A 130 -21.58 33.10 -14.72
CA MET A 130 -22.85 33.68 -14.25
C MET A 130 -23.87 33.80 -15.37
N GLN A 131 -25.13 33.76 -14.93
CA GLN A 131 -26.33 34.22 -15.59
C GLN A 131 -26.13 35.43 -16.51
N ASN A 132 -26.69 35.35 -17.73
CA ASN A 132 -27.48 36.42 -18.32
C ASN A 132 -28.26 35.89 -19.53
N GLN A 133 -29.52 35.52 -19.30
CA GLN A 133 -30.52 35.50 -20.36
C GLN A 133 -31.76 36.23 -19.83
N LYS A 134 -31.80 37.54 -20.10
CA LYS A 134 -33.04 38.33 -20.10
C LYS A 134 -33.88 37.85 -21.29
N LEU A 135 -35.16 37.61 -21.05
CA LEU A 135 -36.25 37.85 -21.99
C LEU A 135 -37.11 38.97 -21.39
#